data_AF-A0A8T4JCC2-F1
#
_entry.id   AF-A0A8T4JCC2-F1
#
_cell.length_a   1.000
_cell.length_b   1.000
_cell.length_c   1.000
_cell.angle_alpha   90.00
_cell.angle_beta   90.00
_cell.angle_gamma   90.00
#
_symmetry.space_group_name_H-M   'P 1'
#
loop_
_entity.id
_entity.type
_entity.pdbx_description
1 polymer ?
#
loop_
_entity_poly.entity_id
_entity_poly.type
_entity_poly.pdbx_seq_one_letter_code
_entity_poly.pdbx_strand_id
1 'polypeptide(L)'
;LAATRAISADPGLADVKVVILTTFEVDDYVVQSLRAGASGFLGKGAEPDELLSAIRVVAHGESLLSPVATKGLIARFLARAVP
;
A
#
# COMPACT_ATOMS: atom_id res chain seq x y z
N LEU A 1 1.70 -5.34 -8.88
CA LEU A 1 2.82 -4.37 -8.97
C LEU A 1 3.05 -3.81 -10.37
N ALA A 2 3.10 -4.62 -11.44
CA ALA A 2 3.28 -4.10 -12.80
C ALA A 2 2.17 -3.10 -13.20
N ALA A 3 0.91 -3.45 -12.95
CA ALA A 3 -0.22 -2.55 -13.17
C ALA A 3 -0.12 -1.25 -12.35
N THR A 4 0.22 -1.35 -11.06
CA THR A 4 0.46 -0.18 -10.20
C THR A 4 1.50 0.75 -10.82
N ARG A 5 2.64 0.21 -11.26
CA ARG A 5 3.69 1.01 -11.92
C ARG A 5 3.19 1.66 -13.21
N ALA A 6 2.44 0.92 -14.03
CA ALA A 6 1.90 1.45 -15.28
C ALA A 6 0.93 2.60 -15.02
N ILE A 7 0.03 2.45 -14.05
CA ILE A 7 -0.93 3.49 -13.66
C ILE A 7 -0.18 4.71 -13.10
N SER A 8 0.74 4.51 -12.16
CA SER A 8 1.46 5.61 -11.51
C SER A 8 2.45 6.34 -12.42
N ALA A 9 2.90 5.71 -13.51
CA ALA A 9 3.81 6.32 -14.47
C ALA A 9 3.10 7.09 -15.60
N ASP A 10 1.77 6.94 -15.75
CA ASP A 10 0.99 7.61 -16.78
C ASP A 10 0.54 9.00 -16.29
N PRO A 11 1.02 10.10 -16.91
CA PRO A 11 0.59 11.44 -16.55
C PRO A 11 -0.91 11.68 -16.72
N GLY A 12 -1.56 10.96 -17.64
CA GLY A 12 -3.01 11.02 -17.84
C GLY A 12 -3.82 10.37 -16.71
N LEU A 13 -3.15 9.61 -15.83
CA LEU A 13 -3.74 8.95 -14.67
C LEU A 13 -3.22 9.52 -13.34
N ALA A 14 -2.67 10.74 -13.33
CA ALA A 14 -2.08 11.35 -12.12
C ALA A 14 -3.04 11.43 -10.91
N ASP A 15 -4.34 11.56 -11.18
CA ASP A 15 -5.38 11.60 -10.14
C ASP A 15 -5.82 10.21 -9.67
N VAL A 16 -5.45 9.14 -10.38
CA VAL A 16 -5.79 7.77 -10.01
C VAL A 16 -4.98 7.33 -8.81
N LYS A 17 -5.66 6.81 -7.79
CA LYS A 17 -5.03 6.25 -6.60
C LYS A 17 -5.18 4.74 -6.58
N VAL A 18 -4.12 4.05 -6.16
CA VAL A 18 -4.07 2.58 -6.19
C VAL A 18 -4.07 2.03 -4.76
N VAL A 19 -5.11 1.27 -4.43
CA VAL A 19 -5.17 0.46 -3.20
C VAL A 19 -4.92 -1.00 -3.57
N ILE A 20 -3.92 -1.63 -2.96
CA ILE A 20 -3.61 -3.04 -3.15
C ILE A 20 -4.29 -3.86 -2.05
N LEU A 21 -4.94 -4.94 -2.47
CA LEU A 21 -5.57 -5.94 -1.61
C LEU A 21 -4.86 -7.29 -1.81
N THR A 22 -4.24 -7.85 -0.78
CA THR A 22 -3.37 -9.04 -0.92
C THR A 22 -3.65 -10.11 0.13
N THR A 23 -3.55 -11.39 -0.25
CA THR A 23 -3.69 -12.48 0.73
C THR A 23 -2.50 -12.56 1.68
N PHE A 24 -1.31 -12.15 1.22
CA PHE A 24 -0.08 -12.19 1.99
C PHE A 24 0.47 -10.79 2.19
N GLU A 25 0.53 -10.35 3.44
CA GLU A 25 1.05 -9.05 3.87
C GLU A 25 2.53 -9.17 4.28
N VAL A 26 3.32 -9.70 3.36
CA VAL A 26 4.76 -9.91 3.56
C VAL A 26 5.55 -8.63 3.30
N ASP A 27 6.53 -8.35 4.16
CA ASP A 27 7.24 -7.06 4.23
C ASP A 27 7.85 -6.59 2.89
N ASP A 28 8.43 -7.50 2.11
CA ASP A 28 9.02 -7.17 0.81
C ASP A 28 7.98 -6.64 -0.18
N TYR A 29 6.76 -7.18 -0.15
CA TYR A 29 5.69 -6.73 -1.04
C TYR A 29 5.14 -5.36 -0.62
N VAL A 30 5.09 -5.06 0.68
CA VAL A 30 4.66 -3.75 1.19
C VAL A 30 5.60 -2.65 0.69
N VAL A 31 6.91 -2.86 0.81
CA VAL A 31 7.91 -1.88 0.32
C VAL A 31 7.84 -1.75 -1.20
N GLN A 32 7.72 -2.87 -1.91
CA GLN A 32 7.64 -2.85 -3.38
C GLN A 32 6.36 -2.19 -3.88
N SER A 33 5.23 -2.31 -3.18
CA SER A 33 4.00 -1.61 -3.54
C SER A 33 4.12 -0.11 -3.36
N LEU A 34 4.70 0.33 -2.25
CA LEU A 34 4.90 1.76 -2.00
C LEU A 34 5.83 2.37 -3.06
N ARG A 35 6.94 1.69 -3.37
CA ARG A 35 7.83 2.10 -4.48
C ARG A 35 7.16 2.10 -5.84
N ALA A 36 6.17 1.23 -6.04
CA ALA A 36 5.41 1.17 -7.28
C ALA A 36 4.37 2.30 -7.42
N GLY A 37 4.11 3.09 -6.36
CA GLY A 37 3.13 4.17 -6.35
C GLY A 37 1.78 3.79 -5.73
N ALA A 38 1.70 2.69 -4.98
CA ALA A 38 0.48 2.36 -4.25
C ALA A 38 0.21 3.41 -3.15
N SER A 39 -1.03 3.88 -3.10
CA SER A 39 -1.53 4.82 -2.09
C SER A 39 -2.12 4.09 -0.87
N GLY A 40 -2.50 2.81 -1.03
CA GLY A 40 -2.95 1.99 0.09
C GLY A 40 -2.60 0.52 -0.04
N PHE A 41 -2.53 -0.18 1.10
CA PHE A 41 -2.22 -1.60 1.17
C PHE A 41 -3.00 -2.28 2.31
N LEU A 42 -3.78 -3.29 1.96
CA LEU A 42 -4.64 -4.03 2.88
C LEU A 42 -4.55 -5.54 2.63
N GLY A 43 -4.80 -6.32 3.69
CA GLY A 43 -5.04 -7.75 3.58
C GLY A 43 -6.33 -8.07 2.83
N LYS A 44 -6.38 -9.21 2.14
CA LYS A 44 -7.55 -9.71 1.39
C LYS A 44 -8.70 -10.06 2.33
N GLY A 45 -8.39 -10.37 3.58
CA GLY A 45 -9.35 -10.59 4.66
C GLY A 45 -9.72 -9.34 5.45
N ALA A 46 -9.34 -8.14 4.99
CA ALA A 46 -9.80 -6.90 5.61
C ALA A 46 -11.33 -6.84 5.60
N GLU A 47 -11.90 -6.35 6.70
CA GLU A 47 -13.36 -6.19 6.79
C GLU A 47 -13.85 -5.17 5.75
N PRO A 48 -15.08 -5.29 5.23
CA PRO A 48 -15.61 -4.38 4.21
C PRO A 48 -15.49 -2.90 4.60
N ASP A 49 -15.72 -2.57 5.88
CA ASP A 49 -15.61 -1.20 6.38
C ASP A 49 -14.17 -0.68 6.39
N GLU A 50 -13.18 -1.55 6.61
CA GLU A 50 -11.76 -1.20 6.52
C GLU A 50 -11.37 -0.86 5.08
N LEU A 51 -11.86 -1.64 4.10
CA LEU A 51 -11.64 -1.36 2.68
C LEU A 51 -12.29 -0.03 2.27
N LEU A 52 -13.54 0.20 2.68
CA LEU A 52 -14.24 1.45 2.40
C LEU A 52 -13.53 2.65 3.05
N SER A 53 -13.03 2.48 4.27
CA SER A 53 -12.22 3.49 4.96
C SER A 53 -10.95 3.80 4.18
N ALA A 54 -10.20 2.77 3.74
CA ALA A 54 -8.99 2.94 2.95
C ALA A 54 -9.24 3.67 1.63
N ILE A 55 -10.30 3.32 0.91
CA ILE A 55 -10.69 4.03 -0.33
C ILE A 55 -10.94 5.51 -0.04
N ARG A 56 -11.69 5.83 1.00
CA ARG A 56 -11.98 7.23 1.38
C ARG A 56 -10.71 7.98 1.75
N VAL A 57 -9.88 7.43 2.63
CA VAL A 57 -8.60 8.07 3.05
C VAL A 57 -7.71 8.35 1.85
N VAL A 58 -7.54 7.35 0.99
CA VAL A 58 -6.71 7.47 -0.22
C VAL A 58 -7.28 8.47 -1.22
N ALA A 59 -8.60 8.52 -1.39
CA ALA A 59 -9.26 9.50 -2.24
C ALA A 59 -9.07 10.95 -1.75
N HIS A 60 -8.85 11.17 -0.45
CA HIS A 60 -8.52 12.48 0.12
C HIS A 60 -7.03 12.85 -0.01
N GLY A 61 -6.23 12.01 -0.68
CA GLY A 61 -4.81 12.27 -0.91
C GLY A 61 -3.90 11.75 0.20
N GLU A 62 -4.45 11.06 1.20
CA GLU A 62 -3.68 10.41 2.24
C GLU A 62 -3.24 8.99 1.82
N SER A 63 -2.43 8.33 2.65
CA SER A 63 -2.02 6.95 2.43
C SER A 63 -2.39 6.09 3.63
N LEU A 64 -2.78 4.85 3.37
CA LEU A 64 -3.21 3.92 4.43
C LEU A 64 -2.57 2.55 4.26
N LEU A 65 -1.95 2.07 5.35
CA LEU A 65 -1.46 0.71 5.48
C LEU A 65 -2.26 0.00 6.58
N SER A 66 -2.59 -1.27 6.36
CA SER A 66 -3.15 -2.10 7.43
C SER A 66 -2.20 -2.15 8.65
N PRO A 67 -2.71 -2.50 9.84
CA PRO A 67 -1.85 -2.71 11.02
C PRO A 67 -0.76 -3.76 10.79
N VAL A 68 -1.07 -4.84 10.05
CA VAL A 68 -0.12 -5.93 9.74
C VAL A 68 0.99 -5.43 8.83
N ALA A 69 0.65 -4.78 7.71
CA ALA A 69 1.62 -4.22 6.78
C ALA A 69 2.49 -3.13 7.43
N THR A 70 1.89 -2.29 8.29
CA THR A 70 2.61 -1.25 9.03
C THR A 70 3.64 -1.85 9.98
N LYS A 71 3.26 -2.90 10.74
CA LYS A 71 4.18 -3.60 11.65
C LYS A 71 5.35 -4.22 10.90
N GLY A 72 5.08 -4.89 9.77
CA GLY A 72 6.11 -5.47 8.91
C GLY A 72 7.08 -4.43 8.35
N LEU A 73 6.56 -3.30 7.88
CA LEU A 73 7.36 -2.19 7.37
C LEU A 73 8.30 -1.61 8.45
N ILE A 74 7.79 -1.37 9.66
CA ILE A 74 8.58 -0.87 10.79
C ILE A 74 9.66 -1.88 11.18
N ALA A 75 9.31 -3.16 11.33
CA ALA A 75 10.26 -4.21 11.71
C ALA A 75 11.43 -4.29 10.71
N ARG A 76 11.13 -4.27 9.41
CA ARG A 76 12.15 -4.24 8.35
C ARG A 76 13.02 -2.99 8.39
N PHE A 77 12.41 -1.82 8.61
CA PHE A 77 13.15 -0.56 8.67
C PHE A 77 14.17 -0.57 9.81
N LEU A 78 13.76 -1.03 11.00
CA LEU A 78 14.62 -1.15 12.18
C LEU A 78 15.71 -2.22 12.00
N ALA A 79 15.42 -3.33 11.33
CA ALA A 79 16.41 -4.38 11.06
C ALA A 79 17.54 -3.92 10.11
N ARG A 80 17.26 -2.97 9.19
CA ARG A 80 18.28 -2.37 8.31
C ARG A 80 19.04 -1.21 8.97
N ALA A 81 18.56 -0.71 10.10
CA ALA A 81 19.17 0.41 10.81
C ALA A 81 20.28 -0.02 11.79
N VAL A 82 20.65 -1.30 11.83
CA VAL A 82 21.80 -1.79 12.58
C VAL A 82 23.06 -1.66 11.69
N PRO A 83 24.03 -0.80 12.06
CA PRO A 83 25.32 -0.74 11.38
C PRO A 83 26.16 -2.00 11.59
#